data_AF-A0A0Q6JV91-F1
#
_entry.id   AF-A0A0Q6JV91-F1
#
_cell.length_a   1.000
_cell.length_b   1.000
_cell.length_c   1.000
_cell.angle_alpha   90.00
_cell.angle_beta   90.00
_cell.angle_gamma   90.00
#
_symmetry.space_group_name_H-M   'P 1'
#
loop_
_entity.id
_entity.type
_entity.pdbx_description
1 polymer ?
#
loop_
_entity_poly.entity_id
_entity_poly.type
_entity_poly.pdbx_seq_one_letter_code
_entity_poly.pdbx_strand_id
1 'polypeptide(L)'
;MRQPGPDGAMEIAFTPLGDGSAVKPVAVTVDGRRVALPTLTGTDADKAVTAMASGKKLVVIEAGDRPRARLSLKGASAALRWIDDQQGRVSTTTALVAKGDKPASAVPARQPAPIIQAVTPSGTAADPNKQQLAAMRRRAQCEPSRIDNGDLFRPETYALGGGATLVLLPCSLGAYNMSAAMFILRGDQVEPALTDAPSGFSETPAGPDSAVSSVVNGEWKDGELRSFAKGRGLGDCGVAQTFVWDGTRLRLSEQSEMGECRGNPNYIPTWRAQIVRR
;
A
#
# COMPACT_ATOMS: atom_id res chain seq x y z
N MET A 1 10.57 -0.34 -10.88
CA MET A 1 10.88 0.54 -9.73
C MET A 1 12.36 0.92 -9.77
N ARG A 2 12.77 1.94 -9.02
CA ARG A 2 14.19 2.30 -8.87
C ARG A 2 14.48 2.54 -7.40
N GLN A 3 15.53 1.90 -6.88
CA GLN A 3 15.95 2.14 -5.49
C GLN A 3 16.40 3.60 -5.30
N PRO A 4 16.19 4.20 -4.12
CA PRO A 4 16.66 5.55 -3.81
C PRO A 4 18.19 5.60 -3.64
N GLY A 5 18.77 6.79 -3.73
CA GLY A 5 20.21 7.01 -3.53
C GLY A 5 21.06 6.91 -4.81
N PRO A 6 22.32 7.37 -4.78
CA PRO A 6 23.25 7.34 -5.92
C PRO A 6 23.29 6.01 -6.67
N ASP A 7 23.40 4.90 -5.92
CA ASP A 7 23.57 3.54 -6.45
C ASP A 7 22.25 2.83 -6.76
N GLY A 8 21.15 3.58 -6.80
CA GLY A 8 19.81 3.07 -7.00
C GLY A 8 19.63 2.35 -8.34
N ALA A 9 19.62 1.01 -8.29
CA ALA A 9 19.40 0.14 -9.45
C ALA A 9 17.92 0.10 -9.89
N MET A 10 17.70 -0.09 -11.19
CA MET A 10 16.37 -0.37 -11.74
C MET A 10 15.94 -1.81 -11.48
N GLU A 11 14.62 -1.98 -11.39
CA GLU A 11 13.93 -3.27 -11.35
C GLU A 11 12.70 -3.20 -12.26
N ILE A 12 12.48 -4.27 -13.04
CA ILE A 12 11.27 -4.47 -13.84
C ILE A 12 10.57 -5.71 -13.30
N ALA A 13 9.25 -5.65 -13.15
CA ALA A 13 8.46 -6.81 -12.78
C ALA A 13 7.36 -7.06 -13.82
N PHE A 14 7.05 -8.33 -14.06
CA PHE A 14 5.95 -8.75 -14.91
C PHE A 14 5.03 -9.66 -14.09
N THR A 15 3.82 -9.20 -13.85
CA THR A 15 2.83 -9.94 -13.07
C THR A 15 1.67 -10.31 -13.99
N PRO A 16 1.24 -11.58 -14.03
CA PRO A 16 0.03 -11.95 -14.76
C PRO A 16 -1.19 -11.28 -14.12
N LEU A 17 -2.18 -10.97 -14.94
CA LEU A 17 -3.50 -10.60 -14.45
C LEU A 17 -4.32 -11.86 -14.21
N GLY A 18 -5.06 -11.91 -13.10
CA GLY A 18 -5.94 -13.04 -12.75
C GLY A 18 -5.17 -14.31 -12.36
N ASP A 19 -5.68 -15.45 -12.81
CA ASP A 19 -5.15 -16.81 -12.58
C ASP A 19 -4.08 -17.22 -13.61
N GLY A 20 -3.58 -16.28 -14.40
CA GLY A 20 -2.58 -16.54 -15.41
C GLY A 20 -1.26 -17.07 -14.84
N SER A 21 -0.58 -17.92 -15.61
CA SER A 21 0.75 -18.41 -15.25
C SER A 21 1.76 -17.26 -15.06
N ALA A 22 2.68 -17.44 -14.11
CA ALA A 22 3.77 -16.51 -13.85
C ALA A 22 4.54 -16.18 -15.14
N VAL A 23 4.76 -14.89 -15.39
CA VAL A 23 5.48 -14.41 -16.57
C VAL A 23 6.97 -14.59 -16.36
N LYS A 24 7.64 -15.33 -17.25
CA LYS A 24 9.08 -15.60 -17.17
C LYS A 24 9.80 -15.06 -18.41
N PRO A 25 10.00 -13.73 -18.48
CA PRO A 25 10.60 -13.11 -19.64
C PRO A 25 12.07 -13.51 -19.76
N VAL A 26 12.50 -13.83 -20.97
CA VAL A 26 13.92 -13.99 -21.33
C VAL A 26 14.44 -12.76 -22.10
N ALA A 27 13.52 -11.98 -22.65
CA ALA A 27 13.80 -10.74 -23.36
C ALA A 27 12.55 -9.87 -23.44
N VAL A 28 12.76 -8.63 -23.84
CA VAL A 28 11.71 -7.80 -24.45
C VAL A 28 12.13 -7.41 -25.85
N THR A 29 11.17 -7.10 -26.71
CA THR A 29 11.44 -6.30 -27.92
C THR A 29 10.83 -4.92 -27.76
N VAL A 30 11.62 -3.91 -28.09
CA VAL A 30 11.18 -2.51 -28.16
C VAL A 30 11.22 -2.09 -29.62
N ASP A 31 10.05 -1.83 -30.20
CA ASP A 31 9.89 -1.55 -31.63
C ASP A 31 10.60 -2.58 -32.53
N GLY A 32 10.53 -3.86 -32.15
CA GLY A 32 11.16 -4.98 -32.86
C GLY A 32 12.62 -5.24 -32.50
N ARG A 33 13.31 -4.30 -31.85
CA ARG A 33 14.68 -4.50 -31.37
C ARG A 33 14.69 -5.30 -30.07
N ARG A 34 15.36 -6.46 -30.07
CA ARG A 34 15.47 -7.32 -28.88
C ARG A 34 16.43 -6.73 -27.84
N VAL A 35 16.01 -6.79 -26.58
CA VAL A 35 16.82 -6.56 -25.38
C VAL A 35 16.70 -7.80 -24.52
N ALA A 36 17.81 -8.52 -24.32
CA ALA A 36 17.85 -9.68 -23.44
C ALA A 36 17.58 -9.26 -21.99
N LEU A 37 16.88 -10.11 -21.24
CA LEU A 37 16.62 -9.95 -19.81
C LEU A 37 17.09 -11.19 -19.04
N PRO A 38 18.41 -11.43 -18.92
CA PRO A 38 18.93 -12.48 -18.05
C PRO A 38 18.52 -12.27 -16.59
N THR A 39 18.51 -11.00 -16.17
CA THR A 39 18.00 -10.56 -14.87
C THR A 39 16.95 -9.46 -15.06
N LEU A 40 16.10 -9.29 -14.06
CA LEU A 40 15.07 -8.25 -14.01
C LEU A 40 15.48 -7.01 -13.21
N THR A 41 16.76 -6.92 -12.87
CA THR A 41 17.33 -5.89 -11.99
C THR A 41 18.62 -5.32 -12.57
N GLY A 42 19.09 -4.21 -11.99
CA GLY A 42 20.39 -3.62 -12.32
C GLY A 42 20.53 -3.27 -13.79
N THR A 43 21.71 -3.55 -14.35
CA THR A 43 22.10 -3.13 -15.71
C THR A 43 21.21 -3.71 -16.81
N ASP A 44 20.68 -4.93 -16.63
CA ASP A 44 19.78 -5.53 -17.63
C ASP A 44 18.43 -4.80 -17.65
N ALA A 45 17.90 -4.50 -16.47
CA ALA A 45 16.71 -3.65 -16.34
C ALA A 45 16.95 -2.24 -16.89
N ASP A 46 18.11 -1.63 -16.61
CA ASP A 46 18.46 -0.30 -17.13
C ASP A 46 18.47 -0.25 -18.67
N LYS A 47 19.05 -1.27 -19.31
CA LYS A 47 19.07 -1.38 -20.79
C LYS A 47 17.65 -1.45 -21.36
N ALA A 48 16.79 -2.29 -20.77
CA ALA A 48 15.42 -2.44 -21.22
C ALA A 48 14.60 -1.16 -21.01
N VAL A 49 14.71 -0.51 -19.84
CA VAL A 49 14.03 0.74 -19.54
C VAL A 49 14.53 1.89 -20.42
N THR A 50 15.83 1.97 -20.68
CA THR A 50 16.40 2.96 -21.61
C THR A 50 15.86 2.77 -23.01
N ALA A 51 15.78 1.52 -23.49
CA ALA A 51 15.16 1.23 -24.79
C ALA A 51 13.68 1.65 -24.79
N MET A 52 12.93 1.31 -23.74
CA MET A 52 11.52 1.68 -23.57
C MET A 52 11.29 3.20 -23.60
N ALA A 53 12.22 3.99 -23.05
CA ALA A 53 12.11 5.45 -23.03
C ALA A 53 12.11 6.09 -24.42
N SER A 54 12.72 5.43 -25.41
CA SER A 54 12.74 5.86 -26.82
C SER A 54 11.74 5.13 -27.72
N GLY A 55 11.13 4.06 -27.19
CA GLY A 55 10.27 3.16 -27.95
C GLY A 55 8.79 3.54 -27.95
N LYS A 56 8.02 2.91 -28.84
CA LYS A 56 6.56 3.07 -28.93
C LYS A 56 5.80 1.81 -28.51
N LYS A 57 6.40 0.63 -28.69
CA LYS A 57 5.79 -0.65 -28.41
C LYS A 57 6.78 -1.58 -27.72
N LEU A 58 6.33 -2.23 -26.66
CA LEU A 58 7.03 -3.30 -25.96
C LEU A 58 6.37 -4.64 -26.26
N VAL A 59 7.15 -5.69 -26.51
CA VAL A 59 6.68 -7.08 -26.51
C VAL A 59 7.50 -7.87 -25.50
N VAL A 60 6.81 -8.55 -24.58
CA VAL A 60 7.45 -9.44 -23.60
C VAL A 60 7.66 -10.80 -24.27
N ILE A 61 8.89 -11.33 -24.22
CA ILE A 61 9.27 -12.58 -24.87
C ILE A 61 9.69 -13.59 -23.82
N GLU A 62 9.10 -14.78 -23.88
CA GLU A 62 9.45 -15.94 -23.05
C GLU A 62 10.34 -16.93 -23.83
N ALA A 63 10.79 -17.98 -23.13
CA ALA A 63 11.61 -19.04 -23.71
C ALA A 63 10.98 -19.65 -24.98
N GLY A 64 11.83 -19.95 -25.98
CA GLY A 64 11.40 -20.38 -27.31
C GLY A 64 10.86 -19.24 -28.18
N ASP A 65 11.26 -18.00 -27.91
CA ASP A 65 10.86 -16.78 -28.62
C ASP A 65 9.34 -16.54 -28.69
N ARG A 66 8.64 -17.01 -27.66
CA ARG A 66 7.19 -16.91 -27.58
C ARG A 66 6.77 -15.52 -27.07
N PRO A 67 5.97 -14.75 -27.84
CA PRO A 67 5.45 -13.47 -27.36
C PRO A 67 4.37 -13.71 -26.28
N ARG A 68 4.52 -13.07 -25.12
CA ARG A 68 3.59 -13.18 -23.99
C ARG A 68 2.61 -12.01 -23.90
N ALA A 69 3.10 -10.80 -24.09
CA ALA A 69 2.30 -9.58 -23.96
C ALA A 69 2.81 -8.49 -24.88
N ARG A 70 1.92 -7.58 -25.28
CA ARG A 70 2.24 -6.37 -26.06
C ARG A 70 1.74 -5.16 -25.28
N LEU A 71 2.61 -4.18 -25.08
CA LEU A 71 2.29 -2.95 -24.34
C LEU A 71 2.62 -1.72 -25.17
N SER A 72 1.82 -0.67 -25.00
CA SER A 72 2.13 0.66 -25.52
C SER A 72 3.16 1.33 -24.61
N LEU A 73 4.15 1.99 -25.21
CA LEU A 73 5.14 2.82 -24.51
C LEU A 73 4.81 4.31 -24.61
N LYS A 74 3.60 4.68 -25.08
CA LYS A 74 3.17 6.07 -25.11
C LYS A 74 3.19 6.66 -23.69
N GLY A 75 3.98 7.72 -23.51
CA GLY A 75 4.17 8.38 -22.22
C GLY A 75 5.32 7.81 -21.37
N ALA A 76 5.96 6.70 -21.75
CA ALA A 76 7.05 6.11 -20.98
C ALA A 76 8.22 7.09 -20.78
N SER A 77 8.64 7.79 -21.85
CA SER A 77 9.71 8.80 -21.76
C SER A 77 9.39 9.92 -20.76
N ALA A 78 8.15 10.43 -20.79
CA ALA A 78 7.71 11.51 -19.89
C ALA A 78 7.65 11.04 -18.44
N ALA A 79 7.10 9.84 -18.19
CA ALA A 79 7.06 9.25 -16.86
C ALA A 79 8.47 8.98 -16.30
N LEU A 80 9.38 8.44 -17.11
CA LEU A 80 10.77 8.20 -16.71
C LEU A 80 11.54 9.49 -16.46
N ARG A 81 11.28 10.56 -17.24
CA ARG A 81 11.82 11.90 -16.97
C ARG A 81 11.29 12.47 -15.66
N TRP A 82 10.01 12.29 -15.36
CA TRP A 82 9.45 12.69 -14.07
C TRP A 82 10.10 11.92 -12.91
N ILE A 83 10.35 10.61 -13.08
CA ILE A 83 11.11 9.83 -12.08
C ILE A 83 12.54 10.37 -11.90
N ASP A 84 13.24 10.73 -12.98
CA ASP A 84 14.56 11.36 -12.88
C ASP A 84 14.50 12.67 -12.06
N ASP A 85 13.48 13.49 -12.28
CA ASP A 85 13.27 14.75 -11.55
C ASP A 85 12.98 14.53 -10.06
N GLN A 86 12.01 13.67 -9.74
CA GLN A 86 11.63 13.39 -8.35
C GLN A 86 12.75 12.73 -7.54
N GLN A 87 13.66 12.01 -8.20
CA GLN A 87 14.82 11.41 -7.55
C GLN A 87 16.06 12.31 -7.57
N GLY A 88 15.99 13.54 -8.08
CA GLY A 88 17.13 14.45 -8.16
C GLY A 88 18.24 13.98 -9.11
N ARG A 89 17.88 13.23 -10.15
CA ARG A 89 18.82 12.63 -11.13
C ARG A 89 18.96 13.42 -12.42
N VAL A 90 18.18 14.48 -12.63
CA VAL A 90 18.27 15.31 -13.84
C VAL A 90 19.70 15.84 -14.02
N SER A 91 20.19 15.72 -15.26
CA SER A 91 21.55 16.07 -15.68
C SER A 91 22.66 15.23 -15.02
N THR A 92 22.33 14.10 -14.39
CA THR A 92 23.33 13.14 -13.90
C THR A 92 23.61 12.05 -14.91
N THR A 93 24.76 11.40 -14.76
CA THR A 93 25.15 10.20 -15.51
C THR A 93 24.21 9.02 -15.27
N THR A 94 23.47 9.03 -14.16
CA THR A 94 22.54 7.96 -13.76
C THR A 94 21.09 8.20 -14.19
N ALA A 95 20.77 9.33 -14.82
CA ALA A 95 19.41 9.60 -15.30
C ALA A 95 19.00 8.59 -16.39
N LEU A 96 17.72 8.23 -16.43
CA LEU A 96 17.19 7.32 -17.45
C LEU A 96 16.97 8.05 -18.77
N VAL A 97 16.42 9.27 -18.70
CA VAL A 97 16.06 10.11 -19.86
C VAL A 97 16.79 11.43 -19.84
N ALA A 98 16.76 12.16 -18.72
CA ALA A 98 17.33 13.51 -18.62
C ALA A 98 18.83 13.47 -18.25
N LYS A 99 19.63 12.79 -19.08
CA LYS A 99 21.06 12.54 -18.83
C LYS A 99 21.91 13.82 -18.88
N GLY A 100 23.02 13.79 -18.16
CA GLY A 100 24.08 14.79 -18.21
C GLY A 100 25.38 14.24 -17.63
N ASP A 101 26.29 15.13 -17.29
CA ASP A 101 27.66 14.84 -16.85
C ASP A 101 27.85 14.88 -15.32
N LYS A 102 26.83 15.32 -14.55
CA LYS A 102 26.93 15.31 -13.09
C LYS A 102 27.15 13.89 -12.58
N PRO A 103 28.06 13.69 -11.61
CA PRO A 103 28.38 12.37 -11.10
C PRO A 103 27.18 11.76 -10.36
N ALA A 104 27.17 10.43 -10.22
CA ALA A 104 26.15 9.70 -9.46
C ALA A 104 26.01 10.21 -8.01
N SER A 105 27.11 10.70 -7.41
CA SER A 105 27.14 11.28 -6.07
C SER A 105 26.34 12.58 -5.92
N ALA A 106 25.93 13.21 -7.03
CA ALA A 106 25.04 14.37 -6.99
C ALA A 106 23.57 14.01 -6.70
N VAL A 107 23.22 12.72 -6.77
CA VAL A 107 21.88 12.23 -6.46
C VAL A 107 21.67 12.21 -4.94
N PRO A 108 20.54 12.72 -4.42
CA PRO A 108 20.24 12.66 -2.99
C PRO A 108 20.37 11.25 -2.42
N ALA A 109 21.05 11.14 -1.28
CA ALA A 109 21.17 9.87 -0.57
C ALA A 109 19.80 9.35 -0.11
N ARG A 110 19.69 8.02 0.04
CA ARG A 110 18.51 7.39 0.60
C ARG A 110 18.25 7.93 2.00
N GLN A 111 17.06 8.49 2.22
CA GLN A 111 16.60 8.84 3.55
C GLN A 111 16.29 7.56 4.35
N PRO A 112 16.74 7.46 5.61
CA PRO A 112 16.38 6.33 6.46
C PRO A 112 14.86 6.33 6.69
N ALA A 113 14.28 5.13 6.71
CA ALA A 113 12.87 5.00 7.06
C ALA A 113 12.69 5.39 8.55
N PRO A 114 11.59 6.07 8.90
CA PRO A 114 11.30 6.40 10.29
C PRO A 114 11.14 5.13 11.12
N ILE A 115 11.50 5.18 12.41
CA ILE A 115 11.39 4.05 13.33
C ILE A 115 10.17 4.25 14.23
N ILE A 116 9.33 3.22 14.31
CA ILE A 116 8.17 3.15 15.20
C ILE A 116 8.50 2.17 16.33
N GLN A 117 8.39 2.66 17.57
CA GLN A 117 8.49 1.82 18.77
C GLN A 117 7.12 1.22 19.07
N ALA A 118 6.87 0.00 18.59
CA ALA A 118 5.61 -0.68 18.75
C ALA A 118 5.57 -1.52 20.04
N VAL A 119 4.42 -1.56 20.69
CA VAL A 119 4.19 -2.44 21.83
C VAL A 119 4.01 -3.87 21.33
N THR A 120 4.68 -4.82 21.99
CA THR A 120 4.44 -6.24 21.74
C THR A 120 3.04 -6.63 22.25
N PRO A 121 2.15 -7.14 21.37
CA PRO A 121 0.82 -7.57 21.79
C PRO A 121 0.92 -8.62 22.88
N SER A 122 0.15 -8.45 23.94
CA SER A 122 0.17 -9.33 25.11
C SER A 122 -1.13 -9.22 25.90
N GLY A 123 -1.39 -10.23 26.74
CA GLY A 123 -2.60 -10.33 27.55
C GLY A 123 -3.81 -10.85 26.78
N THR A 124 -4.99 -10.67 27.37
CA THR A 124 -6.27 -11.13 26.81
C THR A 124 -7.10 -9.92 26.42
N ALA A 125 -7.74 -9.99 25.25
CA ALA A 125 -8.66 -8.95 24.80
C ALA A 125 -9.87 -8.90 25.73
N ALA A 126 -10.32 -7.70 26.08
CA ALA A 126 -11.54 -7.50 26.83
C ALA A 126 -12.72 -7.26 25.87
N ASP A 127 -13.83 -7.94 26.10
CA ASP A 127 -15.06 -7.67 25.36
C ASP A 127 -15.80 -6.47 25.97
N PRO A 128 -16.21 -5.48 25.15
CA PRO A 128 -16.96 -4.34 25.64
C PRO A 128 -18.35 -4.77 26.11
N ASN A 129 -18.78 -4.22 27.26
CA ASN A 129 -20.12 -4.47 27.77
C ASN A 129 -21.20 -3.72 26.95
N LYS A 130 -22.48 -3.99 27.24
CA LYS A 130 -23.61 -3.39 26.50
C LYS A 130 -23.62 -1.86 26.53
N GLN A 131 -23.24 -1.25 27.65
CA GLN A 131 -23.21 0.21 27.79
C GLN A 131 -22.05 0.82 26.98
N GLN A 132 -20.88 0.20 27.04
CA GLN A 132 -19.70 0.58 26.25
C GLN A 132 -19.99 0.49 24.76
N LEU A 133 -20.60 -0.61 24.30
CA LEU A 133 -20.99 -0.77 22.90
C LEU A 133 -22.00 0.28 22.43
N ALA A 134 -23.00 0.60 23.25
CA ALA A 134 -23.95 1.66 22.94
C ALA A 134 -23.26 3.04 22.86
N ALA A 135 -22.27 3.30 23.71
CA ALA A 135 -21.48 4.53 23.67
C ALA A 135 -20.62 4.62 22.41
N MET A 136 -19.93 3.52 22.03
CA MET A 136 -19.13 3.46 20.81
C MET A 136 -19.98 3.72 19.56
N ARG A 137 -21.11 3.02 19.41
CA ARG A 137 -22.04 3.19 18.29
C ARG A 137 -22.52 4.63 18.13
N ARG A 138 -22.94 5.24 19.24
CA ARG A 138 -23.36 6.66 19.25
C ARG A 138 -22.23 7.59 18.84
N ARG A 139 -21.02 7.38 19.36
CA ARG A 139 -19.86 8.26 19.09
C ARG A 139 -19.37 8.13 17.65
N ALA A 140 -19.41 6.94 17.08
CA ALA A 140 -19.03 6.69 15.69
C ALA A 140 -20.18 6.92 14.70
N GLN A 141 -21.39 7.27 15.18
CA GLN A 141 -22.61 7.36 14.37
C GLN A 141 -22.89 6.06 13.58
N CYS A 142 -22.50 4.93 14.16
CA CYS A 142 -22.69 3.61 13.59
C CYS A 142 -23.98 3.02 14.17
N GLU A 143 -25.10 3.39 13.57
CA GLU A 143 -26.39 2.81 13.92
C GLU A 143 -26.38 1.30 13.65
N PRO A 144 -26.95 0.47 14.53
CA PRO A 144 -27.15 -0.95 14.23
C PRO A 144 -27.91 -1.05 12.92
N SER A 145 -27.35 -1.77 11.93
CA SER A 145 -28.06 -1.97 10.67
C SER A 145 -29.44 -2.57 10.96
N ARG A 146 -30.51 -1.98 10.41
CA ARG A 146 -31.88 -2.54 10.47
C ARG A 146 -32.00 -3.88 9.74
N ILE A 147 -30.94 -4.32 9.06
CA ILE A 147 -30.83 -5.62 8.44
C ILE A 147 -30.31 -6.59 9.50
N ASP A 148 -31.12 -7.61 9.79
CA ASP A 148 -30.81 -8.71 10.70
C ASP A 148 -29.69 -9.57 10.10
N ASN A 149 -28.45 -9.10 10.23
CA ASN A 149 -27.27 -9.71 9.61
C ASN A 149 -26.42 -10.51 10.61
N GLY A 150 -26.99 -10.95 11.74
CA GLY A 150 -26.33 -11.87 12.68
C GLY A 150 -24.93 -11.42 13.13
N ASP A 151 -23.98 -12.37 13.18
CA ASP A 151 -22.61 -12.19 13.68
C ASP A 151 -21.75 -11.21 12.86
N LEU A 152 -22.17 -10.80 11.65
CA LEU A 152 -21.38 -9.93 10.76
C LEU A 152 -21.13 -8.52 11.33
N PHE A 153 -21.98 -8.04 12.24
CA PHE A 153 -21.82 -6.75 12.92
C PHE A 153 -21.38 -6.91 14.38
N ARG A 154 -20.87 -8.09 14.74
CA ARG A 154 -20.26 -8.32 16.05
C ARG A 154 -18.91 -7.58 16.10
N PRO A 155 -18.66 -6.76 17.13
CA PRO A 155 -17.36 -6.14 17.34
C PRO A 155 -16.27 -7.20 17.49
N GLU A 156 -15.11 -6.93 16.93
CA GLU A 156 -13.92 -7.75 17.09
C GLU A 156 -12.97 -7.08 18.08
N THR A 157 -12.35 -7.87 18.95
CA THR A 157 -11.53 -7.39 20.06
C THR A 157 -10.14 -8.02 20.04
N TYR A 158 -9.11 -7.20 20.22
CA TYR A 158 -7.72 -7.60 20.08
C TYR A 158 -6.84 -7.02 21.18
N ALA A 159 -6.08 -7.86 21.87
CA ALA A 159 -5.17 -7.43 22.93
C ALA A 159 -3.99 -6.66 22.33
N LEU A 160 -3.78 -5.43 22.78
CA LEU A 160 -2.69 -4.57 22.33
C LEU A 160 -1.46 -4.64 23.24
N GLY A 161 -1.57 -5.24 24.43
CA GLY A 161 -0.60 -5.14 25.51
C GLY A 161 -0.87 -3.96 26.47
N GLY A 162 -0.31 -4.03 27.67
CA GLY A 162 -0.47 -2.99 28.69
C GLY A 162 -1.93 -2.76 29.14
N GLY A 163 -2.75 -3.82 29.12
CA GLY A 163 -4.17 -3.77 29.50
C GLY A 163 -5.09 -3.06 28.50
N ALA A 164 -4.60 -2.72 27.30
CA ALA A 164 -5.39 -2.13 26.24
C ALA A 164 -5.95 -3.20 25.30
N THR A 165 -7.19 -2.98 24.85
CA THR A 165 -7.84 -3.76 23.79
C THR A 165 -8.24 -2.84 22.66
N LEU A 166 -7.86 -3.19 21.43
CA LEU A 166 -8.43 -2.61 20.22
C LEU A 166 -9.81 -3.24 19.99
N VAL A 167 -10.81 -2.39 19.78
CA VAL A 167 -12.14 -2.81 19.35
C VAL A 167 -12.37 -2.30 17.93
N LEU A 168 -12.57 -3.21 17.00
CA LEU A 168 -13.07 -2.92 15.66
C LEU A 168 -14.59 -3.07 15.70
N LEU A 169 -15.31 -1.96 15.57
CA LEU A 169 -16.77 -1.92 15.57
C LEU A 169 -17.27 -1.80 14.12
N PRO A 170 -17.81 -2.86 13.50
CA PRO A 170 -18.37 -2.76 12.15
C PRO A 170 -19.46 -1.69 12.06
N CYS A 171 -19.38 -0.84 11.04
CA CYS A 171 -20.22 0.35 10.88
C CYS A 171 -21.00 0.36 9.57
N SER A 172 -20.37 0.01 8.45
CA SER A 172 -21.04 -0.06 7.16
C SER A 172 -20.52 -1.22 6.33
N LEU A 173 -21.39 -1.74 5.47
CA LEU A 173 -21.08 -2.81 4.54
C LEU A 173 -21.49 -2.38 3.13
N GLY A 174 -20.51 -2.40 2.21
CA GLY A 174 -20.71 -2.29 0.77
C GLY A 174 -20.23 -3.55 0.05
N ALA A 175 -20.43 -3.62 -1.27
CA ALA A 175 -20.16 -4.82 -2.08
C ALA A 175 -18.75 -5.42 -1.92
N TYR A 176 -17.74 -4.59 -1.61
CA TYR A 176 -16.33 -5.01 -1.47
C TYR A 176 -15.66 -4.56 -0.17
N ASN A 177 -16.35 -3.76 0.63
CA ASN A 177 -15.75 -3.00 1.71
C ASN A 177 -16.67 -3.06 2.93
N MET A 178 -16.16 -3.62 4.03
CA MET A 178 -16.73 -3.44 5.35
C MET A 178 -15.91 -2.41 6.12
N SER A 179 -16.53 -1.36 6.61
CA SER A 179 -15.85 -0.39 7.47
C SER A 179 -16.04 -0.75 8.95
N ALA A 180 -15.00 -0.50 9.75
CA ALA A 180 -15.07 -0.62 11.19
C ALA A 180 -14.48 0.63 11.86
N ALA A 181 -15.25 1.25 12.75
CA ALA A 181 -14.76 2.30 13.63
C ALA A 181 -13.84 1.69 14.69
N MET A 182 -12.78 2.42 15.05
CA MET A 182 -11.76 1.91 15.95
C MET A 182 -11.86 2.56 17.33
N PHE A 183 -11.82 1.74 18.37
CA PHE A 183 -11.79 2.19 19.76
C PHE A 183 -10.70 1.45 20.55
N ILE A 184 -10.23 2.09 21.61
CA ILE A 184 -9.36 1.51 22.63
C ILE A 184 -10.17 1.36 23.90
N LEU A 185 -10.18 0.14 24.44
CA LEU A 185 -10.80 -0.22 25.69
C LEU A 185 -9.71 -0.48 26.74
N ARG A 186 -9.83 0.17 27.91
CA ARG A 186 -8.97 -0.05 29.09
C ARG A 186 -9.85 -0.14 30.34
N GLY A 187 -10.14 -1.36 30.78
CA GLY A 187 -11.13 -1.59 31.84
C GLY A 187 -12.49 -1.03 31.43
N ASP A 188 -13.01 -0.07 32.20
CA ASP A 188 -14.30 0.58 31.90
C ASP A 188 -14.20 1.75 30.92
N GLN A 189 -12.99 2.24 30.63
CA GLN A 189 -12.78 3.41 29.77
C GLN A 189 -12.78 3.05 28.28
N VAL A 190 -13.49 3.85 27.48
CA VAL A 190 -13.61 3.71 26.03
C VAL A 190 -13.22 5.02 25.35
N GLU A 191 -12.24 4.95 24.45
CA GLU A 191 -11.74 6.09 23.69
C GLU A 191 -11.61 5.73 22.20
N PRO A 192 -11.88 6.63 21.25
CA PRO A 192 -11.54 6.41 19.86
C PRO A 192 -10.05 6.12 19.71
N ALA A 193 -9.72 5.14 18.86
CA ALA A 193 -8.33 4.91 18.53
C ALA A 193 -7.80 6.10 17.73
N LEU A 194 -6.69 6.67 18.20
CA LEU A 194 -5.98 7.70 17.48
C LEU A 194 -5.09 7.06 16.40
N THR A 195 -4.93 7.76 15.28
CA THR A 195 -3.99 7.44 14.21
C THR A 195 -3.04 8.61 13.96
N ASP A 196 -1.83 8.37 13.46
CA ASP A 196 -0.91 9.44 13.02
C ASP A 196 -0.98 9.76 11.53
N ALA A 197 -1.81 9.02 10.79
CA ALA A 197 -2.09 9.20 9.38
C ALA A 197 -3.58 8.94 9.11
N PRO A 198 -4.12 9.37 7.97
CA PRO A 198 -5.44 8.97 7.52
C PRO A 198 -5.57 7.45 7.50
N SER A 199 -6.69 6.91 8.00
CA SER A 199 -6.98 5.48 7.99
C SER A 199 -8.25 5.19 7.21
N GLY A 200 -8.22 4.15 6.37
CA GLY A 200 -9.33 3.76 5.51
C GLY A 200 -9.38 4.55 4.20
N PHE A 201 -10.59 4.70 3.64
CA PHE A 201 -10.82 5.44 2.40
C PHE A 201 -11.29 6.87 2.70
N SER A 202 -11.08 7.81 1.77
CA SER A 202 -11.36 9.25 1.95
C SER A 202 -12.81 9.59 2.35
N GLU A 203 -13.75 8.65 2.15
CA GLU A 203 -15.09 8.70 2.74
C GLU A 203 -15.09 7.84 4.01
N THR A 204 -14.92 8.46 5.18
CA THR A 204 -15.22 7.78 6.45
C THR A 204 -16.74 7.58 6.52
N PRO A 205 -17.25 6.35 6.59
CA PRO A 205 -18.70 6.11 6.68
C PRO A 205 -19.30 6.51 8.04
N ALA A 206 -18.45 6.88 9.02
CA ALA A 206 -18.89 7.63 10.19
C ALA A 206 -19.31 9.09 9.85
N GLY A 207 -19.19 9.49 8.59
CA GLY A 207 -19.36 10.84 8.07
C GLY A 207 -18.00 11.50 7.84
N PRO A 208 -17.87 12.41 6.85
CA PRO A 208 -16.64 13.16 6.58
C PRO A 208 -16.17 14.01 7.79
N ASP A 209 -17.07 14.26 8.76
CA ASP A 209 -16.82 15.03 9.98
C ASP A 209 -16.66 14.18 11.25
N SER A 210 -16.64 12.84 11.14
CA SER A 210 -16.49 11.99 12.32
C SER A 210 -15.09 12.07 12.90
N ALA A 211 -15.01 12.37 14.19
CA ALA A 211 -13.78 12.34 14.96
C ALA A 211 -13.27 10.91 15.28
N VAL A 212 -13.94 9.86 14.79
CA VAL A 212 -13.56 8.46 15.04
C VAL A 212 -12.91 7.87 13.79
N SER A 213 -11.62 7.55 13.90
CA SER A 213 -10.87 6.85 12.86
C SER A 213 -11.49 5.48 12.57
N SER A 214 -11.46 5.08 11.29
CA SER A 214 -11.97 3.79 10.83
C SER A 214 -11.00 3.10 9.91
N VAL A 215 -11.16 1.78 9.77
CA VAL A 215 -10.47 0.97 8.76
C VAL A 215 -11.49 0.30 7.85
N VAL A 216 -11.06 -0.06 6.65
CA VAL A 216 -11.85 -0.83 5.69
C VAL A 216 -11.24 -2.23 5.57
N ASN A 217 -12.09 -3.27 5.63
CA ASN A 217 -11.71 -4.68 5.62
C ASN A 217 -10.55 -4.94 6.61
N GLY A 218 -10.74 -4.45 7.84
CA GLY A 218 -9.72 -4.49 8.88
C GLY A 218 -9.42 -5.92 9.32
N GLU A 219 -8.14 -6.26 9.45
CA GLU A 219 -7.68 -7.54 10.02
C GLU A 219 -6.59 -7.23 11.04
N TRP A 220 -6.71 -7.76 12.25
CA TRP A 220 -5.63 -7.73 13.22
C TRP A 220 -4.89 -9.06 13.23
N LYS A 221 -3.59 -9.03 12.96
CA LYS A 221 -2.76 -10.23 12.97
C LYS A 221 -1.32 -9.90 13.36
N ASP A 222 -0.75 -10.75 14.22
CA ASP A 222 0.66 -10.68 14.62
C ASP A 222 1.11 -9.31 15.17
N GLY A 223 0.19 -8.49 15.72
CA GLY A 223 0.47 -7.15 16.23
C GLY A 223 0.35 -6.01 15.23
N GLU A 224 -0.22 -6.30 14.07
CA GLU A 224 -0.48 -5.35 12.99
C GLU A 224 -1.98 -5.26 12.73
N LEU A 225 -2.49 -4.03 12.61
CA LEU A 225 -3.80 -3.77 12.03
C LEU A 225 -3.62 -3.51 10.54
N ARG A 226 -4.08 -4.43 9.72
CA ARG A 226 -4.12 -4.29 8.27
C ARG A 226 -5.48 -3.76 7.85
N SER A 227 -5.48 -2.90 6.85
CA SER A 227 -6.68 -2.37 6.23
C SER A 227 -6.50 -2.33 4.72
N PHE A 228 -7.58 -2.63 4.01
CA PHE A 228 -7.58 -2.61 2.56
C PHE A 228 -8.92 -2.11 2.03
N ALA A 229 -8.89 -0.98 1.32
CA ALA A 229 -10.06 -0.39 0.68
C ALA A 229 -9.95 -0.49 -0.83
N LYS A 230 -10.99 -1.02 -1.50
CA LYS A 230 -11.11 -1.01 -2.97
C LYS A 230 -12.00 0.14 -3.44
N GLY A 231 -11.57 0.82 -4.51
CA GLY A 231 -12.43 1.68 -5.30
C GLY A 231 -13.55 0.90 -5.98
N ARG A 232 -14.57 1.62 -6.45
CA ARG A 232 -15.83 1.03 -6.93
C ARG A 232 -15.99 1.07 -8.46
N GLY A 233 -15.17 1.86 -9.14
CA GLY A 233 -15.13 1.97 -10.59
C GLY A 233 -14.38 0.82 -11.26
N LEU A 234 -14.74 0.54 -12.51
CA LEU A 234 -14.00 -0.42 -13.33
C LEU A 234 -12.58 0.09 -13.56
N GLY A 235 -11.60 -0.69 -13.11
CA GLY A 235 -10.18 -0.33 -13.21
C GLY A 235 -9.67 0.51 -12.04
N ASP A 236 -10.52 0.82 -11.06
CA ASP A 236 -10.07 1.43 -9.80
C ASP A 236 -9.18 0.45 -9.03
N CYS A 237 -8.18 1.02 -8.38
CA CYS A 237 -7.41 0.30 -7.37
C CYS A 237 -7.92 0.72 -5.98
N GLY A 238 -7.07 1.21 -5.10
CA GLY A 238 -7.43 1.43 -3.72
C GLY A 238 -6.22 1.76 -2.86
N VAL A 239 -6.38 1.54 -1.57
CA VAL A 239 -5.31 1.73 -0.58
C VAL A 239 -5.21 0.49 0.31
N ALA A 240 -3.97 0.04 0.53
CA ALA A 240 -3.60 -0.94 1.52
C ALA A 240 -2.75 -0.25 2.58
N GLN A 241 -3.10 -0.43 3.85
CA GLN A 241 -2.41 0.19 4.99
C GLN A 241 -2.14 -0.85 6.07
N THR A 242 -1.00 -0.70 6.74
CA THR A 242 -0.65 -1.45 7.94
C THR A 242 -0.36 -0.45 9.05
N PHE A 243 -0.97 -0.67 10.22
CA PHE A 243 -0.75 0.11 11.42
C PHE A 243 -0.23 -0.77 12.56
N VAL A 244 0.57 -0.18 13.44
CA VAL A 244 1.04 -0.83 14.68
C VAL A 244 0.76 0.05 15.90
N TRP A 245 0.50 -0.57 17.03
CA TRP A 245 0.22 0.15 18.27
C TRP A 245 1.52 0.59 18.97
N ASP A 246 1.67 1.89 19.26
CA ASP A 246 2.87 2.41 19.97
C ASP A 246 2.72 2.55 21.49
N GLY A 247 1.54 2.19 22.02
CA GLY A 247 1.14 2.41 23.42
C GLY A 247 0.17 3.57 23.60
N THR A 248 0.07 4.47 22.61
CA THR A 248 -0.77 5.67 22.65
C THR A 248 -1.70 5.81 21.43
N ARG A 249 -1.23 5.42 20.24
CA ARG A 249 -1.97 5.53 18.99
C ARG A 249 -1.56 4.42 18.01
N LEU A 250 -2.38 4.18 17.00
CA LEU A 250 -2.06 3.32 15.86
C LEU A 250 -1.20 4.13 14.87
N ARG A 251 0.00 3.63 14.57
CA ARG A 251 1.00 4.30 13.75
C ARG A 251 1.09 3.63 12.39
N LEU A 252 0.98 4.40 11.30
CA LEU A 252 1.10 3.87 9.94
C LEU A 252 2.52 3.35 9.69
N SER A 253 2.67 2.03 9.59
CA SER A 253 3.95 1.40 9.30
C SER A 253 4.16 1.17 7.80
N GLU A 254 3.09 0.91 7.05
CA GLU A 254 3.15 0.69 5.61
C GLU A 254 1.92 1.26 4.90
N GLN A 255 2.11 1.84 3.71
CA GLN A 255 1.03 2.19 2.80
C GLN A 255 1.41 1.85 1.37
N SER A 256 0.47 1.26 0.65
CA SER A 256 0.53 1.16 -0.81
C SER A 256 -0.80 1.63 -1.39
N GLU A 257 -0.77 2.48 -2.41
CA GLU A 257 -1.99 3.07 -2.96
C GLU A 257 -1.88 3.31 -4.46
N MET A 258 -3.02 3.18 -5.13
CA MET A 258 -3.20 3.55 -6.53
C MET A 258 -4.67 3.95 -6.72
N GLY A 259 -4.94 5.13 -7.27
CA GLY A 259 -6.33 5.52 -7.61
C GLY A 259 -6.92 4.58 -8.68
N GLU A 260 -6.17 4.38 -9.76
CA GLU A 260 -6.51 3.47 -10.86
C GLU A 260 -5.43 2.40 -11.00
N CYS A 261 -5.82 1.15 -11.23
CA CYS A 261 -4.88 0.03 -11.42
C CYS A 261 -4.08 0.13 -12.72
N ARG A 262 -4.66 0.72 -13.78
CA ARG A 262 -4.04 0.80 -15.12
C ARG A 262 -3.49 -0.54 -15.63
N GLY A 263 -4.13 -1.65 -15.28
CA GLY A 263 -3.70 -2.99 -15.64
C GLY A 263 -2.53 -3.55 -14.82
N ASN A 264 -2.13 -2.90 -13.73
CA ASN A 264 -1.17 -3.42 -12.75
C ASN A 264 -1.91 -3.77 -11.44
N PRO A 265 -1.92 -5.05 -11.01
CA PRO A 265 -2.60 -5.45 -9.79
C PRO A 265 -1.77 -5.17 -8.52
N ASN A 266 -0.49 -4.81 -8.65
CA ASN A 266 0.40 -4.56 -7.53
C ASN A 266 0.34 -3.08 -7.14
N TYR A 267 -0.14 -2.80 -5.93
CA TYR A 267 -0.24 -1.43 -5.43
C TYR A 267 1.15 -0.82 -5.26
N ILE A 268 1.29 0.47 -5.55
CA ILE A 268 2.57 1.18 -5.45
C ILE A 268 2.80 1.54 -3.97
N PRO A 269 3.92 1.11 -3.36
CA PRO A 269 4.26 1.53 -2.01
C PRO A 269 4.50 3.04 -1.96
N THR A 270 3.77 3.74 -1.09
CA THR A 270 3.91 5.19 -0.88
C THR A 270 4.44 5.55 0.51
N TRP A 271 4.41 4.60 1.46
CA TRP A 271 4.98 4.78 2.79
C TRP A 271 5.55 3.49 3.36
N ARG A 272 6.68 3.60 4.09
CA ARG A 272 7.26 2.53 4.91
C ARG A 272 7.97 3.11 6.12
N ALA A 273 7.83 2.42 7.25
CA ALA A 273 8.56 2.66 8.49
C ALA A 273 9.21 1.35 8.98
N GLN A 274 10.26 1.47 9.78
CA GLN A 274 10.83 0.35 10.51
C GLN A 274 10.08 0.16 11.83
N ILE A 275 9.73 -1.08 12.16
CA ILE A 275 9.07 -1.42 13.42
C ILE A 275 10.09 -2.03 14.36
N VAL A 276 10.22 -1.47 15.56
CA VAL A 276 10.99 -2.05 16.67
C VAL A 276 9.99 -2.36 17.78
N ARG A 277 9.91 -3.63 18.20
CA ARG A 277 9.01 -4.06 19.26
C ARG A 277 9.66 -3.96 20.63
N ARG A 278 8.89 -3.48 21.60
CA ARG A 278 9.26 -3.36 23.02
C ARG A 278 8.20 -3.97 23.93
#